data_AF-T1J6I3-F1
#
_entry.id   AF-T1J6I3-F1
#
_cell.length_a   1.000
_cell.length_b   1.000
_cell.length_c   1.000
_cell.angle_alpha   90.00
_cell.angle_beta   90.00
_cell.angle_gamma   90.00
#
_symmetry.space_group_name_H-M   'P 1'
#
loop_
_entity.id
_entity.type
_entity.pdbx_description
1 polymer ?
#
loop_
_entity_poly.entity_id
_entity_poly.type
_entity_poly.pdbx_seq_one_letter_code
_entity_poly.pdbx_strand_id
1 'polypeptide(L)'
;MNDRDDDSLHSKKSGKLKLCLLLLLCCCCVAAVCIGVSYAASNKRKPNCIQPTLYLNLSNKKAAQSTTTKIGTNQFNVNFAQDSDNTTCSHTDGDDKHDYYPWWRLDLEVPYVITNVTFIGREGWNDRNENLQLRVGNYLEKEIGIVFNENGVCDEYPGANSNLIQFDFVCPPMLFGRYITLQKTKSSKSALIYIR
;
A
#
# COMPACT_ATOMS: atom_id res chain seq x y z
N MET A 1 -34.82 76.75 48.71
CA MET A 1 -35.35 76.07 47.52
C MET A 1 -34.16 75.48 46.79
N ASN A 2 -34.17 74.16 46.61
CA ASN A 2 -33.25 73.23 45.94
C ASN A 2 -32.04 73.76 45.19
N ASP A 3 -30.84 73.21 45.48
CA ASP A 3 -29.77 72.98 44.49
C ASP A 3 -28.59 72.19 45.10
N ARG A 4 -28.83 70.99 45.67
CA ARG A 4 -27.76 70.09 46.13
C ARG A 4 -27.89 68.63 45.70
N ASP A 5 -28.89 68.31 44.86
CA ASP A 5 -29.15 66.94 44.42
C ASP A 5 -28.71 66.64 42.97
N ASP A 6 -28.28 67.64 42.19
CA ASP A 6 -27.95 67.46 40.77
C ASP A 6 -26.48 67.01 40.52
N ASP A 7 -25.53 67.49 41.31
CA ASP A 7 -24.10 67.11 41.18
C ASP A 7 -23.83 65.63 41.52
N SER A 8 -24.59 65.07 42.48
CA SER A 8 -24.56 63.66 42.85
C SER A 8 -25.05 62.75 41.71
N LEU A 9 -26.08 63.20 40.99
CA LEU A 9 -26.67 62.46 39.87
C LEU A 9 -25.75 62.50 38.63
N HIS A 10 -25.11 63.64 38.36
CA HIS A 10 -24.21 63.82 37.23
C HIS A 10 -22.91 63.00 37.36
N SER A 11 -22.33 62.94 38.55
CA SER A 11 -21.14 62.11 38.85
C SER A 11 -21.44 60.59 38.75
N LYS A 12 -22.60 60.16 39.26
CA LYS A 12 -23.03 58.74 39.22
C LYS A 12 -23.40 58.27 37.81
N LYS A 13 -23.95 59.15 36.97
CA LYS A 13 -24.26 58.90 35.55
C LYS A 13 -22.98 58.79 34.70
N SER A 14 -21.99 59.65 34.98
CA SER A 14 -20.65 59.60 34.37
C SER A 14 -19.89 58.32 34.74
N GLY A 15 -19.94 57.89 36.01
CA GLY A 15 -19.32 56.64 36.46
C GLY A 15 -19.95 55.39 35.84
N LYS A 16 -21.29 55.34 35.73
CA LYS A 16 -22.00 54.24 35.05
C LYS A 16 -21.71 54.21 33.54
N LEU A 17 -21.62 55.36 32.89
CA LEU A 17 -21.28 55.44 31.46
C LEU A 17 -19.85 54.98 31.19
N LYS A 18 -18.88 55.38 32.04
CA LYS A 18 -17.49 54.92 31.97
C LYS A 18 -17.36 53.42 32.21
N LEU A 19 -18.12 52.87 33.17
CA LEU A 19 -18.13 51.43 33.46
C LEU A 19 -18.74 50.62 32.30
N CYS A 20 -19.85 51.08 31.71
CA CYS A 20 -20.41 50.46 30.50
C CYS A 20 -19.45 50.51 29.32
N LEU A 21 -18.75 51.64 29.11
CA LEU A 21 -17.77 51.76 28.04
C LEU A 21 -16.57 50.83 28.24
N LEU A 22 -16.08 50.69 29.47
CA LEU A 22 -15.03 49.72 29.82
C LEU A 22 -15.48 48.27 29.59
N LEU A 23 -16.70 47.92 29.97
CA LEU A 23 -17.26 46.58 29.76
C LEU A 23 -17.44 46.26 28.27
N LEU A 24 -17.91 47.23 27.48
CA LEU A 24 -18.02 47.10 26.03
C LEU A 24 -16.65 46.91 25.36
N LEU A 25 -15.66 47.72 25.74
CA LEU A 25 -14.28 47.56 25.27
C LEU A 25 -13.71 46.19 25.63
N CYS A 26 -13.93 45.74 26.87
CA CYS A 26 -13.49 44.42 27.32
C CYS A 26 -14.15 43.29 26.50
N CYS A 27 -15.45 43.40 26.23
CA CYS A 27 -16.20 42.43 25.42
C CYS A 27 -15.69 42.39 23.97
N CYS A 28 -15.40 43.55 23.38
CA CYS A 28 -14.80 43.65 22.04
C CYS A 28 -13.39 43.02 21.99
N CYS A 29 -12.56 43.24 23.01
CA CYS A 29 -11.23 42.63 23.10
C CYS A 29 -11.32 41.09 23.20
N VAL A 30 -12.23 40.57 24.03
CA VAL A 30 -12.44 39.11 24.16
C VAL A 30 -12.90 38.52 22.83
N ALA A 31 -13.87 39.14 22.15
CA ALA A 31 -14.34 38.68 20.85
C ALA A 31 -13.24 38.68 19.78
N ALA A 32 -12.43 39.74 19.71
CA ALA A 32 -11.31 39.84 18.76
C ALA A 32 -10.24 38.77 19.01
N VAL A 33 -9.93 38.48 20.28
CA VAL A 33 -9.00 37.40 20.65
C VAL A 33 -9.57 36.04 20.28
N CYS A 34 -10.86 35.78 20.55
CA CYS A 34 -11.50 34.52 20.16
C CYS A 34 -11.47 34.30 18.64
N ILE A 35 -11.79 35.33 17.84
CA ILE A 35 -11.75 35.26 16.38
C ILE A 35 -10.32 35.02 15.87
N GLY A 36 -9.32 35.70 16.45
CA GLY A 36 -7.91 35.52 16.10
C GLY A 36 -7.38 34.12 16.41
N VAL A 37 -7.76 33.55 17.56
CA VAL A 37 -7.37 32.18 17.96
C VAL A 37 -8.04 31.13 17.06
N SER A 38 -9.33 31.30 16.73
CA SER A 38 -10.03 30.42 15.79
C SER A 38 -9.43 30.47 14.37
N TYR A 39 -9.08 31.67 13.89
CA TYR A 39 -8.45 31.85 12.58
C TYR A 39 -7.04 31.23 12.53
N ALA A 40 -6.25 31.40 13.59
CA ALA A 40 -4.93 30.77 13.70
C ALA A 40 -4.99 29.22 13.77
N ALA A 41 -6.02 28.67 14.43
CA ALA A 41 -6.25 27.22 14.49
C ALA A 41 -6.69 26.62 13.13
N SER A 42 -7.37 27.41 12.28
CA SER A 42 -7.83 26.98 10.95
C SER A 42 -6.71 26.87 9.92
N ASN A 43 -5.53 27.46 10.16
CA ASN A 43 -4.43 27.50 9.17
C ASN A 43 -3.42 26.35 9.34
N LYS A 44 -3.82 25.26 10.01
CA LYS A 44 -3.06 24.01 9.94
C LYS A 44 -3.21 23.46 8.53
N ARG A 45 -2.16 23.63 7.70
CA ARG A 45 -2.05 22.96 6.40
C ARG A 45 -2.49 21.51 6.58
N LYS A 46 -3.52 21.08 5.84
CA LYS A 46 -3.88 19.66 5.78
C LYS A 46 -2.59 18.90 5.46
N PRO A 47 -2.24 17.83 6.20
CA PRO A 47 -1.10 17.01 5.81
C PRO A 47 -1.34 16.55 4.38
N ASN A 48 -0.36 16.77 3.51
CA ASN A 48 -0.41 16.23 2.16
C ASN A 48 -0.53 14.71 2.29
N CYS A 49 -1.70 14.17 1.99
CA CYS A 49 -1.84 12.75 1.73
C CYS A 49 -0.94 12.42 0.53
N ILE A 50 -0.13 11.39 0.73
CA ILE A 50 0.95 10.93 -0.14
C ILE A 50 0.53 10.98 -1.62
N GLN A 51 1.37 11.62 -2.44
CA GLN A 51 1.27 11.63 -3.90
C GLN A 51 2.13 10.49 -4.49
N PRO A 52 2.01 10.23 -5.79
CA PRO A 52 1.51 9.01 -6.44
C PRO A 52 2.29 7.73 -6.06
N THR A 53 1.70 6.55 -6.29
CA THR A 53 2.33 5.23 -6.10
C THR A 53 3.69 5.15 -6.80
N LEU A 54 4.76 5.42 -6.07
CA LEU A 54 6.11 5.10 -6.50
C LEU A 54 6.20 3.58 -6.53
N TYR A 55 6.23 2.98 -7.72
CA TYR A 55 6.49 1.56 -7.87
C TYR A 55 7.80 1.21 -7.15
N LEU A 56 7.77 0.20 -6.30
CA LEU A 56 8.95 -0.28 -5.59
C LEU A 56 9.90 -0.89 -6.61
N ASN A 57 11.15 -0.43 -6.66
CA ASN A 57 12.17 -1.07 -7.49
C ASN A 57 12.55 -2.43 -6.90
N LEU A 58 12.33 -3.49 -7.69
CA LEU A 58 12.55 -4.88 -7.28
C LEU A 58 13.89 -5.45 -7.79
N SER A 59 14.62 -4.76 -8.68
CA SER A 59 15.82 -5.31 -9.35
C SER A 59 16.95 -5.73 -8.41
N ASN A 60 17.04 -5.12 -7.23
CA ASN A 60 18.06 -5.47 -6.22
C ASN A 60 17.54 -6.46 -5.17
N LYS A 61 16.27 -6.88 -5.25
CA LYS A 61 15.65 -7.82 -4.33
C LYS A 61 15.97 -9.25 -4.73
N LYS A 62 15.90 -10.15 -3.75
CA LYS A 62 16.24 -11.57 -3.93
C LYS A 62 14.98 -12.37 -4.16
N ALA A 63 15.02 -13.21 -5.18
CA ALA A 63 13.94 -14.14 -5.48
C ALA A 63 14.34 -15.59 -5.21
N ALA A 64 13.35 -16.44 -5.02
CA ALA A 64 13.45 -17.89 -4.95
C ALA A 64 12.30 -18.53 -5.71
N GLN A 65 12.50 -19.74 -6.24
CA GLN A 65 11.48 -20.49 -6.95
C GLN A 65 11.57 -21.97 -6.58
N SER A 66 10.47 -22.70 -6.71
CA SER A 66 10.36 -24.12 -6.34
C SER A 66 11.40 -24.99 -7.03
N THR A 67 11.57 -24.82 -8.33
CA THR A 67 12.52 -25.54 -9.19
C THR A 67 13.08 -24.59 -10.25
N THR A 68 14.07 -25.00 -11.05
CA THR A 68 14.65 -24.13 -12.10
C THR A 68 14.87 -24.90 -13.39
N THR A 69 14.23 -24.47 -14.48
CA THR A 69 14.45 -25.05 -15.80
C THR A 69 15.87 -24.74 -16.30
N LYS A 70 16.46 -25.72 -16.99
CA LYS A 70 17.69 -25.55 -17.78
C LYS A 70 17.45 -26.06 -19.19
N ILE A 71 17.73 -25.23 -20.20
CA ILE A 71 17.62 -25.62 -21.62
C ILE A 71 19.00 -25.48 -22.25
N GLY A 72 19.67 -26.60 -22.50
CA GLY A 72 21.06 -26.61 -22.96
C GLY A 72 21.98 -25.90 -21.95
N THR A 73 22.66 -24.84 -22.38
CA THR A 73 23.51 -24.00 -21.52
C THR A 73 22.77 -22.83 -20.87
N ASN A 74 21.51 -22.57 -21.23
CA ASN A 74 20.75 -21.44 -20.70
C ASN A 74 20.10 -21.80 -19.37
N GLN A 75 20.36 -20.98 -18.35
CA GLN A 75 19.75 -21.08 -17.03
C GLN A 75 18.75 -19.95 -16.84
N PHE A 76 17.50 -20.30 -16.53
CA PHE A 76 16.45 -19.34 -16.20
C PHE A 76 16.64 -18.86 -14.75
N ASN A 77 17.53 -17.88 -14.57
CA ASN A 77 17.82 -17.32 -13.26
C ASN A 77 16.54 -16.81 -12.61
N VAL A 78 16.33 -17.16 -11.35
CA VAL A 78 15.16 -16.76 -10.56
C VAL A 78 15.02 -15.24 -10.41
N ASN A 79 16.12 -14.50 -10.52
CA ASN A 79 16.13 -13.05 -10.37
C ASN A 79 15.80 -12.29 -11.65
N PHE A 80 15.75 -12.97 -12.79
CA PHE A 80 15.30 -12.36 -14.05
C PHE A 80 13.82 -11.97 -14.01
N ALA A 81 13.07 -12.54 -13.06
CA ALA A 81 11.68 -12.20 -12.88
C ALA A 81 11.44 -10.78 -12.34
N GLN A 82 12.48 -10.10 -11.86
CA GLN A 82 12.33 -8.78 -11.24
C GLN A 82 13.45 -7.80 -11.62
N ASP A 83 14.28 -8.13 -12.62
CA ASP A 83 15.49 -7.36 -12.96
C ASP A 83 15.20 -6.06 -13.75
N SER A 84 13.95 -5.83 -14.15
CA SER A 84 13.52 -4.73 -15.03
C SER A 84 14.02 -4.86 -16.48
N ASP A 85 14.43 -6.05 -16.91
CA ASP A 85 14.76 -6.37 -18.30
C ASP A 85 13.67 -7.22 -18.95
N ASN A 86 12.86 -6.59 -19.80
CA ASN A 86 11.74 -7.24 -20.50
C ASN A 86 12.16 -8.35 -21.49
N THR A 87 13.47 -8.60 -21.66
CA THR A 87 14.01 -9.66 -22.52
C THR A 87 14.44 -10.90 -21.75
N THR A 88 14.51 -10.85 -20.43
CA THR A 88 14.84 -11.98 -19.55
C THR A 88 13.58 -12.55 -18.90
N CYS A 89 13.70 -13.74 -18.31
CA CYS A 89 12.62 -14.34 -17.52
C CYS A 89 13.14 -15.44 -16.60
N SER A 90 12.41 -15.70 -15.52
CA SER A 90 12.56 -16.93 -14.74
C SER A 90 11.72 -18.07 -15.32
N HIS A 91 11.93 -19.29 -14.82
CA HIS A 91 11.19 -20.48 -15.24
C HIS A 91 11.46 -21.63 -14.26
N THR A 92 10.42 -22.19 -13.66
CA THR A 92 10.52 -23.43 -12.86
C THR A 92 10.52 -24.67 -13.75
N ASP A 93 11.02 -25.80 -13.29
CA ASP A 93 11.14 -27.01 -14.10
C ASP A 93 9.80 -27.74 -14.27
N GLY A 94 9.23 -27.66 -15.47
CA GLY A 94 7.94 -28.29 -15.79
C GLY A 94 7.97 -29.81 -15.79
N ASP A 95 9.16 -30.41 -15.87
CA ASP A 95 9.33 -31.85 -15.89
C ASP A 95 9.61 -32.42 -14.49
N ASP A 96 9.73 -31.58 -13.45
CA ASP A 96 9.89 -32.04 -12.07
C ASP A 96 8.58 -32.66 -11.56
N LYS A 97 8.62 -33.98 -11.34
CA LYS A 97 7.48 -34.77 -10.88
C LYS A 97 7.07 -34.48 -9.44
N HIS A 98 7.84 -33.70 -8.68
CA HIS A 98 7.50 -33.34 -7.30
C HIS A 98 6.96 -31.91 -7.20
N ASP A 99 7.11 -31.08 -8.23
CA ASP A 99 6.72 -29.68 -8.22
C ASP A 99 5.29 -29.45 -8.73
N TYR A 100 4.31 -30.04 -8.03
CA TYR A 100 2.90 -30.00 -8.44
C TYR A 100 2.27 -28.60 -8.36
N TYR A 101 2.82 -27.71 -7.53
CA TYR A 101 2.31 -26.37 -7.23
C TYR A 101 3.44 -25.34 -7.31
N PRO A 102 3.97 -25.09 -8.53
CA PRO A 102 5.14 -24.27 -8.73
C PRO A 102 4.92 -22.87 -8.16
N TRP A 103 5.98 -22.32 -7.57
CA TRP A 103 5.94 -21.01 -6.93
C TRP A 103 7.22 -20.22 -7.17
N TRP A 104 7.07 -18.90 -7.13
CA TRP A 104 8.13 -17.91 -7.14
C TRP A 104 7.84 -16.94 -6.02
N ARG A 105 8.88 -16.55 -5.32
CA ARG A 105 8.80 -15.72 -4.13
C ARG A 105 9.85 -14.63 -4.18
N LEU A 106 9.43 -13.41 -3.91
CA LEU A 106 10.30 -12.27 -3.68
C LEU A 106 10.48 -12.02 -2.19
N ASP A 107 11.72 -11.75 -1.78
CA ASP A 107 12.06 -11.18 -0.48
C ASP A 107 12.22 -9.66 -0.61
N LEU A 108 11.29 -8.90 -0.01
CA LEU A 108 11.31 -7.44 0.02
C LEU A 108 12.35 -6.87 1.01
N GLU A 109 13.08 -7.72 1.72
CA GLU A 109 14.06 -7.43 2.79
C GLU A 109 13.43 -6.91 4.09
N VAL A 110 12.42 -6.04 3.97
CA VAL A 110 11.60 -5.53 5.06
C VAL A 110 10.11 -5.66 4.73
N PRO A 111 9.21 -5.69 5.73
CA PRO A 111 7.78 -5.74 5.46
C PRO A 111 7.24 -4.44 4.85
N TYR A 112 6.32 -4.57 3.90
CA TYR A 112 5.56 -3.48 3.29
C TYR A 112 4.06 -3.73 3.45
N VAL A 113 3.27 -2.66 3.45
CA VAL A 113 1.83 -2.76 3.15
C VAL A 113 1.70 -2.89 1.64
N ILE A 114 1.20 -4.03 1.16
CA ILE A 114 1.07 -4.32 -0.25
C ILE A 114 -0.37 -4.02 -0.68
N THR A 115 -0.52 -3.16 -1.69
CA THR A 115 -1.83 -2.81 -2.24
C THR A 115 -2.07 -3.51 -3.57
N ASN A 116 -1.07 -3.48 -4.45
CA ASN A 116 -1.17 -4.01 -5.81
C ASN A 116 0.14 -4.69 -6.16
N VAL A 117 0.05 -5.78 -6.92
CA VAL A 117 1.22 -6.43 -7.52
C VAL A 117 0.86 -6.81 -8.96
N THR A 118 1.72 -6.40 -9.89
CA THR A 118 1.57 -6.75 -11.30
C THR A 118 2.55 -7.85 -11.64
N PHE A 119 2.05 -8.95 -12.19
CA PHE A 119 2.85 -10.01 -12.80
C PHE A 119 2.60 -10.05 -14.30
N ILE A 120 3.65 -10.31 -15.07
CA ILE A 120 3.54 -10.35 -16.53
C ILE A 120 4.12 -11.67 -17.05
N GLY A 121 3.24 -12.57 -17.48
CA GLY A 121 3.61 -13.82 -18.15
C GLY A 121 4.35 -13.62 -19.47
N ARG A 122 4.95 -14.70 -19.96
CA ARG A 122 5.56 -14.74 -21.30
C ARG A 122 4.51 -14.85 -22.39
N GLU A 123 4.64 -14.00 -23.40
CA GLU A 123 3.79 -14.02 -24.59
C GLU A 123 3.93 -15.34 -25.39
N GLY A 124 2.81 -15.86 -25.87
CA GLY A 124 2.75 -17.11 -26.67
C GLY A 124 2.66 -18.41 -25.86
N TRP A 125 2.70 -18.33 -24.53
CA TRP A 125 2.62 -19.47 -23.60
C TRP A 125 1.60 -19.23 -22.46
N ASN A 126 0.56 -18.46 -22.79
CA ASN A 126 -0.42 -17.95 -21.83
C ASN A 126 -1.28 -19.07 -21.21
N ASP A 127 -1.45 -20.17 -21.92
CA ASP A 127 -2.16 -21.38 -21.49
C ASP A 127 -1.59 -21.99 -20.20
N ARG A 128 -0.36 -21.63 -19.84
CA ARG A 128 0.30 -22.12 -18.64
C ARG A 128 -0.04 -21.31 -17.39
N ASN A 129 -0.55 -20.08 -17.52
CA ASN A 129 -0.79 -19.14 -16.42
C ASN A 129 -2.12 -19.37 -15.67
N GLU A 130 -2.51 -20.62 -15.50
CA GLU A 130 -3.78 -21.02 -14.89
C GLU A 130 -3.70 -21.14 -13.35
N ASN A 131 -4.84 -20.93 -12.67
CA ASN A 131 -5.03 -21.14 -11.23
C ASN A 131 -3.94 -20.46 -10.36
N LEU A 132 -3.73 -19.16 -10.56
CA LEU A 132 -2.72 -18.39 -9.85
C LEU A 132 -3.29 -17.82 -8.54
N GLN A 133 -2.50 -17.83 -7.48
CA GLN A 133 -2.78 -17.14 -6.22
C GLN A 133 -1.54 -16.35 -5.79
N LEU A 134 -1.74 -15.10 -5.40
CA LEU A 134 -0.72 -14.28 -4.80
C LEU A 134 -0.89 -14.24 -3.29
N ARG A 135 0.18 -14.48 -2.53
CA ARG A 135 0.22 -14.35 -1.08
C ARG A 135 1.24 -13.33 -0.62
N VAL A 136 0.94 -12.67 0.49
CA VAL A 136 1.82 -11.69 1.14
C VAL A 136 1.87 -11.99 2.63
N GLY A 137 3.06 -12.00 3.21
CA GLY A 137 3.21 -12.11 4.65
C GLY A 137 4.67 -12.21 5.11
N ASN A 138 4.88 -12.66 6.34
CA ASN A 138 6.20 -12.72 6.97
C ASN A 138 6.73 -14.15 7.15
N TYR A 139 5.96 -15.16 6.77
CA TYR A 139 6.37 -16.56 6.83
C TYR A 139 7.16 -16.95 5.59
N LEU A 140 8.31 -17.59 5.80
CA LEU A 140 9.16 -18.08 4.70
C LEU A 140 8.66 -19.45 4.21
N GLU A 141 7.61 -19.45 3.39
CA GLU A 141 7.07 -20.66 2.75
C GLU A 141 7.97 -21.09 1.59
N LYS A 142 8.52 -22.31 1.64
CA LYS A 142 9.56 -22.80 0.70
C LYS A 142 9.42 -24.28 0.30
N GLU A 143 8.37 -24.94 0.75
CA GLU A 143 8.17 -26.37 0.50
C GLU A 143 7.76 -26.62 -0.95
N ILE A 144 8.15 -27.77 -1.50
CA ILE A 144 7.84 -28.18 -2.87
C ILE A 144 6.65 -29.15 -2.83
N GLY A 145 5.73 -29.02 -3.79
CA GLY A 145 4.63 -29.96 -3.95
C GLY A 145 3.45 -29.77 -3.00
N ILE A 146 3.39 -28.65 -2.26
CA ILE A 146 2.24 -28.26 -1.44
C ILE A 146 1.71 -26.87 -1.80
N VAL A 147 0.42 -26.63 -1.54
CA VAL A 147 -0.18 -25.30 -1.60
C VAL A 147 0.05 -24.59 -0.27
N PHE A 148 0.58 -23.37 -0.36
CA PHE A 148 0.88 -22.52 0.78
C PHE A 148 -0.38 -21.98 1.45
N ASN A 149 -0.32 -21.78 2.76
CA ASN A 149 -1.47 -21.39 3.59
C ASN A 149 -1.15 -20.43 4.75
N GLU A 150 0.13 -20.16 5.05
CA GLU A 150 0.55 -19.35 6.21
C GLU A 150 0.42 -17.85 5.95
N ASN A 151 0.86 -17.38 4.78
CA ASN A 151 0.80 -15.96 4.42
C ASN A 151 -0.59 -15.56 3.93
N GLY A 152 -1.00 -14.31 4.13
CA GLY A 152 -2.33 -13.84 3.73
C GLY A 152 -2.51 -13.86 2.20
N VAL A 153 -3.70 -14.26 1.74
CA VAL A 153 -4.05 -14.18 0.31
C VAL A 153 -4.21 -12.72 -0.07
N CYS A 154 -3.45 -12.28 -1.07
CA CYS A 154 -3.66 -10.99 -1.73
C CYS A 154 -4.81 -11.11 -2.72
N ASP A 155 -4.68 -11.92 -3.76
CA ASP A 155 -5.70 -12.03 -4.80
C ASP A 155 -5.46 -13.32 -5.62
N GLU A 156 -6.42 -13.69 -6.46
CA GLU A 156 -6.44 -14.95 -7.20
C GLU A 156 -6.96 -14.79 -8.64
N TYR A 157 -6.35 -15.54 -9.55
CA TYR A 157 -6.82 -15.73 -10.93
C TYR A 157 -7.12 -17.23 -11.16
N PRO A 158 -8.33 -17.70 -10.81
CA PRO A 158 -8.72 -19.10 -10.98
C PRO A 158 -8.98 -19.45 -12.45
N GLY A 159 -8.84 -20.73 -12.80
CA GLY A 159 -9.14 -21.22 -14.16
C GLY A 159 -7.99 -21.00 -15.14
N ALA A 160 -8.29 -21.09 -16.45
CA ALA A 160 -7.27 -21.28 -17.49
C ALA A 160 -6.45 -20.02 -17.85
N ASN A 161 -7.00 -18.82 -17.68
CA ASN A 161 -6.33 -17.53 -17.97
C ASN A 161 -5.62 -17.42 -19.34
N SER A 162 -6.02 -18.23 -20.34
CA SER A 162 -5.28 -18.43 -21.59
C SER A 162 -5.14 -17.20 -22.48
N ASN A 163 -5.94 -16.15 -22.22
CA ASN A 163 -5.92 -14.90 -22.98
C ASN A 163 -5.20 -13.76 -22.23
N LEU A 164 -4.69 -14.03 -21.02
CA LEU A 164 -4.03 -13.05 -20.18
C LEU A 164 -2.51 -13.20 -20.25
N ILE A 165 -1.86 -12.06 -20.38
CA ILE A 165 -0.40 -11.93 -20.25
C ILE A 165 -0.06 -11.16 -18.98
N GLN A 166 -0.82 -10.12 -18.65
CA GLN A 166 -0.66 -9.35 -17.44
C GLN A 166 -1.72 -9.72 -16.40
N PHE A 167 -1.30 -9.81 -15.14
CA PHE A 167 -2.10 -10.12 -13.97
C PHE A 167 -1.90 -9.02 -12.95
N ASP A 168 -2.94 -8.22 -12.74
CA ASP A 168 -2.95 -7.19 -11.72
C ASP A 168 -3.69 -7.74 -10.50
N PHE A 169 -2.94 -8.08 -9.46
CA PHE A 169 -3.44 -8.58 -8.18
C PHE A 169 -3.74 -7.39 -7.27
N VAL A 170 -4.98 -7.27 -6.79
CA VAL A 170 -5.40 -6.19 -5.89
C VAL A 170 -5.61 -6.75 -4.49
N CYS A 171 -4.74 -6.37 -3.56
CA CYS A 171 -4.73 -6.93 -2.22
C CYS A 171 -5.81 -6.30 -1.31
N PRO A 172 -6.34 -7.06 -0.34
CA PRO A 172 -7.16 -6.55 0.74
C PRO A 172 -6.48 -5.41 1.50
N PRO A 173 -7.27 -4.48 2.08
CA PRO A 173 -6.72 -3.42 2.90
C PRO A 173 -5.84 -3.96 4.03
N MET A 174 -4.72 -3.27 4.27
CA MET A 174 -3.77 -3.58 5.35
C MET A 174 -3.08 -4.96 5.24
N LEU A 175 -3.05 -5.58 4.06
CA LEU A 175 -2.23 -6.76 3.85
C LEU A 175 -0.75 -6.36 3.91
N PHE A 176 -0.02 -6.88 4.89
CA PHE A 176 1.36 -6.49 5.17
C PHE A 176 2.29 -7.71 5.20
N GLY A 177 3.49 -7.58 4.66
CA GLY A 177 4.44 -8.69 4.62
C GLY A 177 5.77 -8.35 3.97
N ARG A 178 6.79 -9.16 4.29
CA ARG A 178 8.12 -9.14 3.68
C ARG A 178 8.20 -10.00 2.42
N TYR A 179 7.42 -11.07 2.36
CA TYR A 179 7.43 -12.02 1.24
C TYR A 179 6.22 -11.82 0.36
N ILE A 180 6.44 -11.77 -0.94
CA ILE A 180 5.41 -11.88 -1.97
C ILE A 180 5.61 -13.23 -2.66
N THR A 181 4.57 -14.07 -2.72
CA THR A 181 4.64 -15.38 -3.37
C THR A 181 3.54 -15.50 -4.41
N LEU A 182 3.91 -15.77 -5.66
CA LEU A 182 2.99 -16.23 -6.69
C LEU A 182 3.06 -17.75 -6.77
N GLN A 183 1.92 -18.41 -6.64
CA GLN A 183 1.83 -19.87 -6.65
C GLN A 183 0.65 -20.36 -7.50
N LYS A 184 0.85 -21.51 -8.14
CA LYS A 184 -0.24 -22.31 -8.73
C LYS A 184 -0.99 -23.10 -7.66
N THR A 185 -2.32 -22.99 -7.62
CA THR A 185 -3.15 -23.66 -6.59
C THR A 185 -3.77 -24.99 -7.04
N LYS A 186 -3.59 -25.36 -8.31
CA LYS A 186 -3.97 -26.68 -8.85
C LYS A 186 -2.78 -27.38 -9.47
N SER A 187 -2.77 -28.71 -9.34
CA SER A 187 -1.73 -29.55 -9.94
C SER A 187 -1.69 -29.34 -11.45
N SER A 188 -0.49 -29.13 -11.98
CA SER A 188 -0.24 -28.85 -13.40
C SER A 188 1.03 -29.57 -13.83
N LYS A 189 1.04 -30.10 -15.07
CA LYS A 189 2.24 -30.71 -15.70
C LYS A 189 3.25 -29.67 -16.21
N SER A 190 2.95 -28.38 -16.08
CA SER A 190 3.83 -27.29 -16.48
C SER A 190 4.13 -26.42 -15.27
N ALA A 191 5.42 -26.30 -14.96
CA ALA A 191 5.92 -25.47 -13.89
C ALA A 191 6.13 -24.03 -14.39
N LEU A 192 5.59 -23.07 -13.61
CA LEU A 192 5.62 -21.62 -13.82
C LEU A 192 6.80 -20.97 -13.08
N ILE A 193 7.54 -19.99 -13.59
CA ILE A 193 7.07 -18.58 -13.58
C ILE A 193 7.89 -17.77 -14.57
N TYR A 194 7.22 -17.22 -15.59
CA TYR A 194 7.78 -16.21 -16.48
C TYR A 194 7.29 -14.83 -16.03
N ILE A 195 8.21 -13.90 -15.76
CA ILE A 195 7.90 -12.51 -15.44
C ILE A 195 8.71 -11.61 -16.40
N ARG A 196 8.06 -10.61 -17.01
CA ARG A 196 8.70 -9.41 -17.59
C ARG A 196 8.96 -8.38 -16.51
#